data_AF-X0VZB6-F1
#
_entry.id   AF-X0VZB6-F1
#
_cell.length_a   1.000
_cell.length_b   1.000
_cell.length_c   1.000
_cell.angle_alpha   90.00
_cell.angle_beta   90.00
_cell.angle_gamma   90.00
#
_symmetry.space_group_name_H-M   'P 1'
#
loop_
_entity.id
_entity.type
_entity.pdbx_description
1 polymer ?
#
loop_
_entity_poly.entity_id
_entity_poly.type
_entity_poly.pdbx_seq_one_letter_code
_entity_poly.pdbx_strand_id
1 'polypeptide(L)'
;IKIKIKPVVKIQNIVASGSVGMDLNLNVLAMKLNNTEYEPEQFPGLVYKIPEAKATFLLFSNGKVVCTGTKSEKEVHAALDMLIVNLKKVKA
;
A
#
# COMPACT_ATOMS: atom_id res chain seq x y z
N ILE A 1 33.94 18.95 24.54
CA ILE A 1 34.15 17.72 23.73
C ILE A 1 33.82 18.05 22.28
N LYS A 2 34.75 17.89 21.33
CA LYS A 2 34.50 18.13 19.89
C LYS A 2 34.05 16.83 19.23
N ILE A 3 32.76 16.72 18.91
CA ILE A 3 32.21 15.56 18.19
C ILE A 3 32.56 15.73 16.70
N LYS A 4 33.34 14.78 16.13
CA LYS A 4 33.80 14.80 14.73
C LYS A 4 33.01 13.87 13.80
N ILE A 5 32.11 13.05 14.33
CA ILE A 5 31.37 12.05 13.57
C ILE A 5 30.16 12.66 12.88
N LYS A 6 30.02 12.41 11.57
CA LYS A 6 28.79 12.71 10.82
C LYS A 6 27.80 11.55 11.00
N PRO A 7 26.54 11.82 11.40
CA PRO A 7 25.55 10.77 11.56
C PRO A 7 25.16 10.17 10.21
N VAL A 8 24.95 8.85 10.18
CA VAL A 8 24.44 8.13 9.00
C VAL A 8 22.93 8.09 9.08
N VAL A 9 22.25 8.68 8.08
CA VAL A 9 20.79 8.63 7.96
C VAL A 9 20.39 7.42 7.11
N LYS A 10 19.46 6.60 7.60
CA LYS A 10 18.92 5.44 6.88
C LYS A 10 17.41 5.42 6.94
N ILE A 11 16.75 5.42 5.79
CA ILE A 11 15.30 5.31 5.68
C ILE A 11 14.88 3.89 6.12
N GLN A 12 13.95 3.81 7.07
CA GLN A 12 13.42 2.54 7.57
C GLN A 12 12.06 2.20 6.96
N ASN A 13 11.23 3.21 6.72
CA ASN A 13 9.92 3.06 6.11
C ASN A 13 9.49 4.40 5.50
N ILE A 14 8.73 4.31 4.42
CA ILE A 14 7.99 5.40 3.80
C ILE A 14 6.53 5.00 3.81
N VAL A 15 5.69 5.91 4.31
CA VAL A 15 4.24 5.83 4.20
C VAL A 15 3.79 6.86 3.17
N ALA A 16 3.14 6.40 2.12
CA ALA A 16 2.61 7.25 1.06
C ALA A 16 1.08 7.13 1.03
N SER A 17 0.39 8.23 0.77
CA SER A 17 -1.06 8.25 0.57
C SER A 17 -1.39 8.75 -0.82
N GLY A 18 -2.53 8.30 -1.35
CA GLY A 18 -3.01 8.67 -2.67
C GLY A 18 -4.47 8.31 -2.89
N SER A 19 -4.91 8.42 -4.14
CA SER A 19 -6.24 7.99 -4.55
C SER A 19 -6.17 7.35 -5.93
N VAL A 20 -6.94 6.28 -6.13
CA VAL A 20 -7.13 5.66 -7.46
C VAL A 20 -8.22 6.34 -8.28
N GLY A 21 -8.86 7.39 -7.74
CA GLY A 21 -9.84 8.21 -8.45
C GLY A 21 -11.17 7.52 -8.77
N MET A 22 -11.46 6.40 -8.11
CA MET A 22 -12.69 5.65 -8.32
C MET A 22 -13.10 4.87 -7.07
N ASP A 23 -14.40 4.61 -6.94
CA ASP A 23 -14.90 3.78 -5.85
C ASP A 23 -14.46 2.31 -6.00
N LEU A 24 -14.21 1.70 -4.85
CA LEU A 24 -13.73 0.34 -4.69
C LEU A 24 -14.77 -0.47 -3.91
N ASN A 25 -15.24 -1.57 -4.51
CA ASN A 25 -16.05 -2.55 -3.79
C ASN A 25 -15.11 -3.48 -3.01
N LEU A 26 -14.86 -3.14 -1.74
CA LEU A 26 -13.91 -3.86 -0.89
C LEU A 26 -14.27 -5.34 -0.68
N ASN A 27 -15.57 -5.68 -0.63
CA ASN A 27 -16.02 -7.08 -0.55
C ASN A 27 -15.57 -7.88 -1.78
N VAL A 28 -15.78 -7.33 -2.98
CA VAL A 28 -15.37 -7.99 -4.22
C VAL A 28 -13.85 -8.10 -4.32
N LEU A 29 -13.12 -7.05 -3.91
CA LEU A 29 -11.67 -7.07 -3.87
C LEU A 29 -11.15 -8.16 -2.91
N ALA A 30 -11.73 -8.30 -1.71
CA ALA A 30 -11.35 -9.31 -0.73
C ALA A 30 -11.58 -10.74 -1.23
N MET A 31 -12.62 -10.96 -2.05
CA MET A 31 -12.90 -12.27 -2.63
C MET A 31 -11.99 -12.63 -3.81
N LYS A 32 -11.59 -11.63 -4.61
CA LYS A 32 -10.86 -11.85 -5.86
C LYS A 32 -9.34 -11.68 -5.74
N LEU A 33 -8.86 -10.89 -4.77
CA LEU A 33 -7.43 -10.70 -4.51
C LEU A 33 -6.96 -11.70 -3.47
N ASN A 34 -5.75 -12.24 -3.67
CA ASN A 34 -5.08 -13.05 -2.65
C ASN A 34 -4.39 -12.14 -1.64
N ASN A 35 -4.11 -12.66 -0.43
CA ASN A 35 -3.40 -11.93 0.63
C ASN A 35 -4.08 -10.61 1.03
N THR A 36 -5.41 -10.64 1.11
CA THR A 36 -6.23 -9.55 1.62
C THR A 36 -6.87 -9.90 2.94
N GLU A 37 -6.98 -8.91 3.82
CA GLU A 37 -7.74 -8.97 5.07
C GLU A 37 -8.76 -7.83 5.06
N TYR A 38 -10.04 -8.16 5.16
CA TYR A 38 -11.13 -7.17 5.19
C TYR A 38 -12.17 -7.56 6.22
N GLU A 39 -12.12 -6.88 7.36
CA GLU A 39 -13.03 -7.05 8.49
C GLU A 39 -13.61 -5.68 8.84
N PRO A 40 -14.68 -5.20 8.15
CA PRO A 40 -15.16 -3.81 8.26
C PRO A 40 -15.56 -3.40 9.68
N GLU A 41 -15.99 -4.36 10.50
CA GLU A 41 -16.31 -4.16 11.91
C GLU A 41 -15.07 -3.87 12.79
N GLN A 42 -13.89 -4.30 12.35
CA GLN A 42 -12.61 -4.08 13.04
C GLN A 42 -11.83 -2.91 12.41
N PHE A 43 -11.83 -2.81 11.08
CA PHE A 43 -11.12 -1.79 10.34
C PHE A 43 -11.84 -1.47 9.02
N PRO A 44 -12.14 -0.18 8.72
CA PRO A 44 -12.95 0.19 7.56
C PRO A 44 -12.27 0.01 6.19
N GLY A 45 -10.94 -0.19 6.17
CA GLY A 45 -10.18 -0.41 4.94
C GLY A 45 -9.89 -1.88 4.68
N LEU A 46 -9.64 -2.23 3.42
CA LEU A 46 -9.08 -3.52 3.07
C LEU A 46 -7.55 -3.46 3.17
N VAL A 47 -6.96 -4.39 3.90
CA VAL A 47 -5.51 -4.56 3.96
C VAL A 47 -5.10 -5.50 2.83
N TYR A 48 -4.23 -5.06 1.93
CA TYR A 48 -3.73 -5.85 0.81
C TYR A 48 -2.21 -5.91 0.82
N LYS A 49 -1.64 -7.10 0.98
CA LYS A 49 -0.18 -7.29 1.04
C LYS A 49 0.34 -7.78 -0.31
N ILE A 50 1.36 -7.11 -0.84
CA ILE A 50 2.09 -7.50 -2.06
C ILE A 50 3.53 -7.83 -1.67
N PRO A 51 3.84 -9.11 -1.36
CA PRO A 51 5.17 -9.53 -0.90
C PRO A 51 6.28 -9.18 -1.89
N GLU A 52 6.01 -9.30 -3.19
CA GLU A 52 6.97 -9.02 -4.28
C GLU A 52 7.41 -7.55 -4.28
N ALA A 53 6.52 -6.65 -3.87
CA ALA A 53 6.78 -5.21 -3.75
C ALA A 53 7.24 -4.78 -2.35
N LYS A 54 7.27 -5.71 -1.37
CA LYS A 54 7.48 -5.41 0.06
C LYS A 54 6.55 -4.29 0.57
N ALA A 55 5.33 -4.26 0.03
CA ALA A 55 4.38 -3.20 0.28
C ALA A 55 3.07 -3.75 0.84
N THR A 56 2.49 -3.00 1.77
CA THR A 56 1.13 -3.20 2.27
C THR A 56 0.30 -2.00 1.89
N PHE A 57 -0.84 -2.26 1.28
CA PHE A 57 -1.83 -1.27 0.89
C PHE A 57 -3.02 -1.30 1.84
N LEU A 58 -3.49 -0.12 2.24
CA LEU A 58 -4.79 0.07 2.87
C LEU A 58 -5.69 0.72 1.82
N LEU A 59 -6.72 0.00 1.39
CA LEU A 59 -7.67 0.45 0.38
C LEU A 59 -8.99 0.84 1.04
N PHE A 60 -9.53 2.00 0.69
CA PHE A 60 -10.81 2.47 1.21
C PHE A 60 -11.86 2.48 0.11
N SER A 61 -13.13 2.35 0.48
CA SER A 61 -14.26 2.26 -0.47
C SER A 61 -14.37 3.49 -1.38
N ASN A 62 -13.97 4.66 -0.90
CA ASN A 62 -13.91 5.93 -1.66
C ASN A 62 -12.69 6.07 -2.58
N GLY A 63 -11.92 5.00 -2.78
CA GLY A 63 -10.73 5.01 -3.65
C GLY A 63 -9.47 5.60 -3.03
N LYS A 64 -9.49 6.03 -1.76
CA LYS A 64 -8.24 6.39 -1.07
C LYS A 64 -7.38 5.16 -0.88
N VAL A 65 -6.07 5.36 -1.01
CA VAL A 65 -5.06 4.31 -0.82
C VAL A 65 -3.93 4.81 0.06
N VAL A 66 -3.43 3.94 0.92
CA VAL A 66 -2.21 4.17 1.71
C VAL A 66 -1.25 3.02 1.45
N CYS A 67 0.01 3.33 1.14
CA CYS A 67 1.09 2.36 0.95
C CYS A 67 2.10 2.49 2.08
N THR A 68 2.53 1.37 2.66
CA THR A 68 3.58 1.30 3.69
C THR A 68 4.46 0.06 3.49
N GLY A 69 5.66 0.04 4.08
CA GLY A 69 6.63 -1.07 4.00
C GLY A 69 7.82 -0.80 3.08
N THR A 70 7.72 0.23 2.24
CA THR A 70 8.76 0.64 1.28
C THR A 70 9.83 1.52 1.93
N LYS A 71 11.04 1.57 1.37
CA LYS A 71 12.18 2.34 1.88
C LYS A 71 12.71 3.40 0.90
N SER A 72 12.11 3.50 -0.28
CA SER A 72 12.43 4.54 -1.25
C SER A 72 11.20 4.93 -2.06
N GLU A 73 11.20 6.15 -2.60
CA GLU A 73 10.15 6.65 -3.49
C GLU A 73 9.97 5.75 -4.73
N LYS A 74 11.07 5.24 -5.29
CA LYS A 74 11.04 4.29 -6.40
C LYS A 74 10.27 3.01 -6.06
N GLU A 75 10.43 2.49 -4.84
CA GLU A 75 9.69 1.32 -4.37
C GLU A 75 8.18 1.63 -4.21
N VAL A 76 7.82 2.83 -3.73
CA VAL A 76 6.42 3.28 -3.67
C VAL A 76 5.77 3.25 -5.05
N HIS A 77 6.43 3.83 -6.06
CA HIS A 77 5.90 3.85 -7.43
C HIS A 77 5.75 2.44 -8.01
N ALA A 78 6.77 1.59 -7.87
CA ALA A 78 6.69 0.21 -8.34
C ALA A 78 5.56 -0.59 -7.67
N ALA A 79 5.36 -0.38 -6.36
CA ALA A 79 4.26 -1.00 -5.63
C ALA A 79 2.89 -0.51 -6.13
N LEU A 80 2.75 0.80 -6.40
CA LEU A 80 1.52 1.38 -6.93
C LEU A 80 1.20 0.84 -8.33
N ASP A 81 2.19 0.68 -9.20
CA ASP A 81 2.00 0.09 -10.53
C ASP A 81 1.45 -1.35 -10.43
N MET A 82 2.01 -2.16 -9.52
CA MET A 82 1.50 -3.51 -9.24
C MET A 82 0.07 -3.50 -8.68
N LEU A 83 -0.24 -2.57 -7.76
CA LEU A 83 -1.60 -2.41 -7.24
C LEU A 83 -2.58 -2.12 -8.38
N ILE A 84 -2.26 -1.17 -9.27
CA ILE A 84 -3.12 -0.79 -10.39
C ILE A 84 -3.35 -1.98 -11.33
N VAL A 85 -2.31 -2.74 -11.66
CA VAL A 85 -2.42 -3.95 -12.49
C VAL A 85 -3.36 -4.97 -11.84
N ASN A 86 -3.25 -5.20 -10.54
CA ASN A 86 -4.08 -6.18 -9.84
C ASN A 86 -5.55 -5.71 -9.73
N LEU A 87 -5.79 -4.42 -9.44
CA LEU A 87 -7.15 -3.86 -9.45
C LEU A 87 -7.82 -3.94 -10.82
N LYS A 88 -7.06 -3.76 -11.91
CA LYS A 88 -7.58 -3.91 -13.28
C LYS A 88 -7.98 -5.34 -13.61
N LYS A 89 -7.20 -6.34 -13.18
CA LYS A 89 -7.53 -7.77 -13.37
C LYS A 89 -8.83 -8.18 -12.67
N VAL A 90 -9.14 -7.53 -11.55
CA VAL A 90 -10.31 -7.83 -10.71
C VAL A 90 -11.59 -7.17 -11.23
N LYS A 91 -11.46 -6.02 -11.91
CA LYS A 91 -12.56 -5.32 -12.60
C LYS A 91 -12.92 -5.93 -13.96
N ALA A 92 -12.07 -6.78 -14.52
CA ALA A 92 -12.38 -7.62 -15.67
C ALA A 92 -13.23 -8.85 -15.28
#